data_AF-A0AAN7LRJ7-F1
#
_entry.id   AF-A0AAN7LRJ7-F1
#
_cell.length_a   1.000
_cell.length_b   1.000
_cell.length_c   1.000
_cell.angle_alpha   90.00
_cell.angle_beta   90.00
_cell.angle_gamma   90.00
#
_symmetry.space_group_name_H-M   'P 1'
#
loop_
_entity.id
_entity.type
_entity.pdbx_description
1 polymer ?
#
loop_
_entity_poly.entity_id
_entity_poly.type
_entity_poly.pdbx_seq_one_letter_code
_entity_poly.pdbx_strand_id
1 'polypeptide(L)' 'MLGRACECPVNVAAAENARRCTDDGSRRYWSDEPTMSVLSVHQSHQLMWVRAKHLIYDYCTDTARFPVTPAECVHHRH' A
#
# COMPACT_ATOMS: atom_id res chain seq x y z
N MET A 1 -5.07 -22.27 3.36
CA MET A 1 -5.06 -21.06 4.20
C MET A 1 -6.11 -20.10 3.67
N LEU A 2 -7.36 -20.21 4.13
CA LEU A 2 -8.38 -19.20 3.83
C LEU A 2 -8.26 -18.12 4.90
N GLY A 3 -7.37 -17.14 4.67
CA GLY A 3 -7.28 -15.95 5.50
C GLY A 3 -8.57 -15.14 5.37
N ARG A 4 -9.15 -14.70 6.49
CA ARG A 4 -10.31 -13.80 6.45
C ARG A 4 -9.84 -12.42 6.01
N ALA A 5 -10.35 -11.92 4.89
CA ALA A 5 -10.15 -10.54 4.45
C ALA A 5 -11.30 -9.67 4.97
N CYS A 6 -11.08 -8.35 5.05
CA CYS A 6 -12.18 -7.43 5.31
C CYS A 6 -12.98 -7.20 4.02
N GLU A 7 -14.29 -7.44 4.07
CA GLU A 7 -15.21 -7.22 2.96
C GLU A 7 -16.01 -5.94 3.17
N CYS A 8 -15.91 -5.01 2.22
CA CYS A 8 -16.64 -3.74 2.23
C CYS A 8 -17.73 -3.75 1.17
N PRO A 9 -19.01 -3.55 1.53
CA PRO A 9 -20.06 -3.43 0.53
C PRO A 9 -19.96 -2.09 -0.21
N VAL A 10 -20.27 -2.11 -1.50
CA VAL A 10 -20.12 -0.96 -2.41
C VAL A 10 -21.18 0.13 -2.21
N ASN A 11 -22.27 -0.17 -1.49
CA ASN A 11 -23.40 0.73 -1.27
C ASN A 11 -23.31 1.56 0.02
N VAL A 12 -22.17 1.53 0.71
CA VAL A 12 -21.95 2.27 1.97
C VAL A 12 -20.88 3.33 1.78
N ALA A 13 -20.97 4.42 2.54
CA ALA A 13 -20.01 5.50 2.49
C ALA A 13 -18.60 5.03 2.89
N ALA A 14 -17.56 5.57 2.24
CA ALA A 14 -16.16 5.17 2.47
C ALA A 14 -15.72 5.31 3.94
N ALA A 15 -16.20 6.34 4.65
CA ALA A 15 -15.90 6.54 6.07
C ALA A 15 -16.50 5.43 6.96
N GLU A 16 -17.65 4.87 6.58
CA GLU A 16 -18.26 3.77 7.31
C GLU A 16 -17.55 2.44 7.01
N ASN A 17 -17.16 2.22 5.76
CA ASN A 17 -16.31 1.10 5.37
C ASN A 17 -14.96 1.13 6.11
N ALA A 18 -14.36 2.31 6.26
CA ALA A 18 -13.12 2.47 7.04
C ALA A 18 -13.29 2.04 8.51
N ARG A 19 -14.44 2.36 9.14
CA ARG A 19 -14.76 1.94 10.52
C ARG A 19 -14.99 0.43 10.65
N ARG A 20 -15.42 -0.25 9.58
CA ARG A 20 -15.68 -1.70 9.59
C ARG A 20 -14.41 -2.54 9.52
N CYS A 21 -13.38 -2.04 8.82
CA CYS A 21 -12.11 -2.71 8.64
C CYS A 21 -11.00 -2.22 9.56
N THR A 22 -11.31 -1.32 10.49
CA THR A 22 -10.35 -0.93 11.54
C THR A 22 -10.37 -1.99 12.63
N ASP A 23 -9.19 -2.42 13.07
CA ASP A 23 -9.03 -3.39 14.16
C ASP A 23 -9.52 -2.77 15.47
N ASP A 24 -10.69 -3.20 15.94
CA ASP A 24 -11.22 -2.88 17.27
C ASP A 24 -10.79 -3.91 18.33
N GLY A 25 -9.85 -4.80 17.98
CA GLY A 25 -9.40 -5.92 18.79
C GLY A 25 -10.23 -7.19 18.64
N SER A 26 -11.36 -7.17 17.92
CA SER A 26 -12.27 -8.32 17.74
C SER A 26 -12.07 -9.08 16.43
N ARG A 27 -11.45 -8.46 15.41
CA ARG A 27 -11.24 -9.05 14.08
C ARG A 27 -9.80 -8.87 13.63
N ARG A 28 -9.11 -10.00 13.48
CA ARG A 28 -7.79 -10.07 12.85
C ARG A 28 -7.93 -10.54 11.41
N TYR A 29 -7.54 -9.70 10.47
CA TYR A 29 -7.46 -10.05 9.05
C TYR A 29 -6.07 -10.59 8.72
N TRP A 30 -5.99 -11.34 7.62
CA TRP A 30 -4.71 -11.90 7.17
C TRP A 30 -3.68 -10.80 6.85
N SER A 31 -4.13 -9.63 6.41
CA SER A 31 -3.28 -8.47 6.11
C SER A 31 -2.68 -7.81 7.35
N ASP A 32 -3.24 -8.07 8.54
CA ASP A 32 -2.82 -7.41 9.79
C ASP A 32 -1.65 -8.15 10.46
N GLU A 33 -1.25 -9.30 9.91
CA GLU A 33 -0.08 -10.03 10.41
C GLU A 33 1.21 -9.22 10.18
N PRO A 34 2.16 -9.20 11.14
CA PRO A 34 3.41 -8.45 10.99
C PRO A 34 4.20 -8.83 9.72
N THR A 35 4.12 -10.09 9.31
CA THR A 35 4.73 -10.63 8.09
C THR A 35 4.14 -10.02 6.80
N MET A 36 2.91 -9.51 6.84
CA MET A 36 2.23 -8.87 5.73
C MET A 36 2.42 -7.35 5.68
N SER A 37 3.00 -6.74 6.73
CA SER A 37 3.26 -5.30 6.81
C SER A 37 4.45 -4.84 5.97
N VAL A 38 5.31 -5.77 5.56
CA VAL A 38 6.55 -5.50 4.80
C VAL A 38 6.73 -6.50 3.67
N LEU A 39 7.43 -6.08 2.63
CA LEU A 39 7.85 -6.99 1.56
C LEU A 39 9.01 -7.87 2.05
N SER A 40 9.01 -9.13 1.61
CA SER A 40 10.20 -9.98 1.74
C SER A 40 11.36 -9.42 0.90
N VAL A 41 12.60 -9.78 1.23
CA VAL A 41 13.80 -9.37 0.47
C VAL A 41 13.68 -9.73 -1.01
N HIS A 42 13.15 -10.91 -1.33
CA HIS A 42 12.96 -11.35 -2.70
C HIS A 42 11.95 -10.46 -3.45
N GLN A 43 10.82 -10.14 -2.83
CA GLN A 43 9.80 -9.25 -3.42
C GLN A 43 10.34 -7.82 -3.60
N SER A 44 11.12 -7.31 -2.65
CA SER A 44 11.77 -6.01 -2.77
C SER A 44 12.74 -5.95 -3.95
N HIS A 45 13.52 -7.02 -4.19
CA HIS A 45 14.40 -7.11 -5.35
C HIS A 45 13.62 -7.14 -6.67
N GLN A 46 12.51 -7.88 -6.73
CA GLN A 46 11.61 -7.90 -7.89
C GLN A 46 11.05 -6.50 -8.17
N LEU A 47 10.59 -5.79 -7.13
CA LEU A 47 10.08 -4.43 -7.24
C LEU A 47 11.15 -3.47 -7.77
N MET A 48 12.38 -3.52 -7.25
CA MET A 48 13.50 -2.72 -7.74
C MET A 48 13.80 -2.98 -9.21
N TRP A 49 13.80 -4.25 -9.64
CA TRP A 49 14.05 -4.58 -11.04
C TRP A 49 12.96 -4.03 -11.97
N VAL A 50 11.69 -4.15 -11.59
CA VAL A 50 10.57 -3.58 -12.36
C VAL A 50 10.72 -2.06 -12.44
N ARG A 51 11.03 -1.39 -11.33
CA ARG A 51 11.28 0.06 -11.31
C ARG A 51 12.44 0.46 -12.23
N ALA A 52 13.55 -0.28 -12.21
CA ALA A 52 14.73 0.04 -13.02
C ALA A 52 14.58 -0.25 -14.52
N LYS A 53 13.67 -1.14 -14.91
CA LYS A 53 13.57 -1.66 -16.28
C LYS A 53 12.25 -1.35 -17.00
N HIS A 54 11.16 -1.17 -16.27
CA HIS A 54 9.81 -1.11 -16.82
C HIS A 54 9.02 0.13 -16.36
N LEU A 55 9.53 0.92 -15.42
CA LEU A 55 8.87 2.16 -15.00
C LEU A 55 9.19 3.27 -16.00
N ILE A 56 8.17 3.67 -16.75
CA ILE A 56 8.28 4.73 -17.77
C ILE A 56 7.91 6.12 -17.23
N TYR A 57 7.26 6.18 -16.07
CA TYR A 57 6.84 7.42 -15.43
C TYR A 57 6.78 7.25 -13.91
N ASP A 58 7.34 8.20 -13.19
CA ASP A 58 7.28 8.29 -11.73
C ASP A 58 6.92 9.71 -11.30
N TYR A 59 5.72 9.89 -10.77
CA TYR A 59 5.23 11.19 -10.32
C TYR A 59 6.07 11.79 -9.19
N CYS A 60 6.75 10.96 -8.38
CA CYS A 60 7.62 11.44 -7.32
C CYS A 60 8.86 12.17 -7.84
N THR A 61 9.26 11.93 -9.10
CA THR A 61 10.43 12.55 -9.74
C THR A 61 10.05 13.55 -10.85
N ASP A 62 8.76 13.68 -11.15
CA ASP A 62 8.25 14.63 -12.14
C ASP A 62 8.21 16.05 -11.56
N THR A 63 9.34 16.74 -11.63
CA THR A 63 9.49 18.13 -11.14
C THR A 63 8.78 19.16 -12.02
N ALA A 64 8.45 18.81 -13.27
CA ALA A 64 7.69 19.68 -14.16
C ALA A 64 6.23 19.81 -13.68
N ARG A 65 5.65 18.70 -13.21
CA ARG A 65 4.30 18.68 -12.65
C ARG A 65 4.27 19.02 -11.15
N PHE A 66 5.26 18.56 -10.40
CA PHE A 66 5.36 18.77 -8.96
C PHE A 66 6.68 19.48 -8.63
N PRO A 67 6.70 20.83 -8.64
CA PRO A 67 7.91 21.61 -8.35
C PRO A 67 8.48 21.34 -6.96
N VAL A 68 7.65 20.88 -6.03
CA VAL A 68 8.02 20.40 -4.71
C VAL A 68 7.65 18.92 -4.62
N THR A 69 8.61 18.09 -4.23
CA THR A 69 8.39 16.65 -4.05
C THR A 69 7.25 16.41 -3.05
N PRO A 70 6.24 15.61 -3.41
CA PRO A 70 5.14 15.28 -2.50
C PRO A 70 5.62 14.66 -1.18
N ALA A 71 4.94 14.95 -0.08
CA ALA A 71 5.39 14.59 1.28
C ALA A 71 5.52 13.07 1.48
N GLU A 72 4.62 12.31 0.86
CA GLU A 72 4.65 10.86 0.81
C GLU A 72 5.91 10.36 0.09
N CYS A 73 6.39 11.03 -0.95
CA CYS A 73 7.57 10.59 -1.70
C CYS A 73 8.89 10.73 -0.92
N VAL A 74 8.93 11.53 0.15
CA VAL A 74 10.15 11.77 0.95
C VAL A 74 10.63 10.52 1.68
N HIS A 75 9.69 9.65 2.10
CA HIS A 75 9.98 8.45 2.90
C HIS A 75 9.90 7.15 2.09
N HIS A 76 9.44 7.20 0.84
CA HIS A 76 9.26 6.03 -0.03
C HIS A 76 10.50 5.70 -0.87
N ARG A 77 11.70 5.95 -0.34
CA ARG A 77 12.95 5.58 -1.00
C ARG A 77 13.33 4.13 -0.65
N HIS A 78 12.90 3.22 -1.51
CA HIS A 78 13.49 1.89 -1.68
C HIS A 78 14.03 1.77 -3.10
#